data_AF-A0A523YEC2-F1
#
_entry.id   AF-A0A523YEC2-F1
#
_cell.length_a   1.000
_cell.length_b   1.000
_cell.length_c   1.000
_cell.angle_alpha   90.00
_cell.angle_beta   90.00
_cell.angle_gamma   90.00
#
_symmetry.space_group_name_H-M   'P 1'
#
loop_
_entity.id
_entity.type
_entity.pdbx_description
1 polymer ?
#
loop_
_entity_poly.entity_id
_entity_poly.type
_entity_poly.pdbx_seq_one_letter_code
_entity_poly.pdbx_strand_id
1 'polypeptide(L)'
;MKYIYTIIVIALIYFVGNDIYKQNTKTGAKSTRLACHKTCKVFERVYDDKLLKKAQETVRAGEYKLTSRIKEAKFMQTQMFQYVHIEEVDQLVKNAIDKKKQADAKTEGKLHIDYYIYENDKADPGKKTKKSKLYAGFLRFIITYNGKNIYSVQADFMDLQGKDIQKSVECAIESFVTAS
;
A
#
# COMPACT_ATOMS: atom_id res chain seq x y z
N MET A 1 35.58 33.08 -25.56
CA MET A 1 34.34 33.37 -24.78
C MET A 1 33.06 32.78 -25.40
N LYS A 2 32.89 32.73 -26.73
CA LYS A 2 31.64 32.27 -27.37
C LYS A 2 31.23 30.81 -27.04
N TYR A 3 32.20 29.91 -26.90
CA TYR A 3 31.95 28.50 -26.58
C TYR A 3 31.72 28.22 -25.08
N ILE A 4 32.13 29.14 -24.20
CA ILE A 4 31.99 28.98 -22.74
C ILE A 4 30.51 28.97 -22.37
N TYR A 5 29.71 29.88 -22.95
CA TYR A 5 28.27 29.90 -22.75
C TYR A 5 27.59 28.61 -23.25
N THR A 6 28.01 28.10 -24.41
CA THR A 6 27.47 26.83 -24.95
C THR A 6 27.78 25.65 -24.02
N ILE A 7 29.01 25.59 -23.48
CA ILE A 7 29.43 24.54 -22.55
C ILE A 7 28.63 24.64 -21.23
N ILE A 8 28.39 25.85 -20.71
CA ILE A 8 27.60 26.05 -19.49
C ILE A 8 26.15 25.60 -19.67
N VAL A 9 25.52 25.92 -20.80
CA VAL A 9 24.14 25.49 -21.10
C VAL A 9 24.04 23.98 -21.23
N ILE A 10 24.99 23.34 -21.92
CA ILE A 10 25.02 21.87 -22.05
C ILE A 10 25.21 21.21 -20.67
N ALA A 11 26.11 21.74 -19.84
CA ALA A 11 26.32 21.25 -18.48
C ALA A 11 25.04 21.35 -17.63
N LEU A 12 24.33 22.48 -17.69
CA LEU A 12 23.06 22.68 -16.98
C LEU A 12 22.00 21.66 -17.42
N ILE A 13 21.83 21.45 -18.73
CA ILE A 13 20.88 20.46 -19.26
C ILE A 13 21.25 19.05 -18.81
N TYR A 14 22.55 18.72 -18.81
CA TYR A 14 23.04 17.43 -18.35
C TYR A 14 22.76 17.21 -16.85
N PHE A 15 23.06 18.19 -15.99
CA PHE A 15 22.81 18.08 -14.55
C PHE A 15 21.32 17.95 -14.22
N VAL A 16 20.47 18.79 -14.82
CA VAL A 16 19.01 18.72 -14.63
C VAL A 16 18.45 17.41 -15.17
N GLY A 17 18.87 16.99 -16.36
CA GLY A 17 18.46 15.71 -16.95
C GLY A 17 18.87 14.51 -16.10
N ASN A 18 20.08 14.52 -15.54
CA ASN A 18 20.59 13.45 -14.68
C ASN A 18 19.84 13.37 -13.34
N ASP A 19 19.49 14.51 -12.74
CA ASP A 19 18.71 14.52 -11.50
C ASP A 19 17.27 14.03 -11.72
N ILE A 20 16.61 14.47 -12.80
CA ILE A 20 15.28 13.97 -13.19
C ILE A 20 15.34 12.47 -13.46
N TYR A 21 16.37 12.01 -14.18
CA TYR A 21 16.58 10.60 -14.46
C TYR A 21 16.76 9.81 -13.17
N LYS A 22 17.69 10.21 -12.28
CA LYS A 22 17.93 9.54 -11.00
C LYS A 22 16.71 9.51 -10.10
N GLN A 23 15.91 10.58 -10.07
CA GLN A 23 14.69 10.62 -9.27
C GLN A 23 13.63 9.66 -9.80
N ASN A 24 13.49 9.55 -11.13
CA ASN A 24 12.56 8.63 -11.78
C ASN A 24 13.03 7.17 -11.78
N THR A 25 14.34 6.92 -11.74
CA THR A 25 14.91 5.56 -11.72
C THR A 25 15.26 5.06 -10.32
N LYS A 26 14.99 5.83 -9.26
CA LYS A 26 15.08 5.32 -7.89
C LYS A 26 14.10 4.15 -7.74
N THR A 27 14.61 2.94 -7.85
CA THR A 27 13.89 1.74 -7.44
C THR A 27 13.66 1.85 -5.94
N GLY A 28 12.39 1.89 -5.50
CA GLY A 28 12.07 1.87 -4.08
C GLY A 28 12.72 0.68 -3.38
N ALA A 29 12.94 0.80 -2.07
CA ALA A 29 13.45 -0.30 -1.25
C ALA A 29 12.65 -1.58 -1.55
N LYS A 30 13.36 -2.65 -1.93
CA LYS A 30 12.74 -3.95 -2.22
C LYS A 30 12.47 -4.62 -0.89
N SER A 31 11.22 -4.60 -0.46
CA SER A 31 10.77 -5.34 0.72
C SER A 31 11.10 -6.83 0.58
N THR A 32 11.45 -7.44 1.71
CA THR A 32 11.82 -8.86 1.80
C THR A 32 10.60 -9.73 1.51
N ARG A 33 10.73 -10.73 0.63
CA ARG A 33 9.60 -11.59 0.24
C ARG A 33 9.13 -12.44 1.42
N LEU A 34 7.93 -12.14 1.94
CA LEU A 34 7.32 -12.88 3.05
C LEU A 34 6.70 -14.22 2.60
N ALA A 35 6.51 -15.12 3.57
CA ALA A 35 5.83 -16.40 3.33
C ALA A 35 4.41 -16.21 2.79
N CYS A 36 3.66 -15.22 3.31
CA CYS A 36 2.29 -14.96 2.87
C CYS A 36 2.22 -14.50 1.40
N HIS A 37 3.29 -13.90 0.86
CA HIS A 37 3.38 -13.49 -0.56
C HIS A 37 3.37 -14.68 -1.54
N LYS A 38 3.56 -15.92 -1.04
CA LYS A 38 3.41 -17.13 -1.86
C LYS A 38 1.95 -17.45 -2.15
N THR A 39 1.03 -16.97 -1.31
CA THR A 39 -0.37 -17.39 -1.32
C THR A 39 -1.38 -16.23 -1.35
N CYS A 40 -0.89 -14.99 -1.24
CA CYS A 40 -1.61 -13.74 -1.49
C CYS A 40 -0.75 -12.90 -2.45
N LYS A 41 -1.38 -12.31 -3.46
CA LYS A 41 -0.67 -11.44 -4.39
C LYS A 41 -0.62 -10.04 -3.78
N VAL A 42 0.58 -9.60 -3.41
CA VAL A 42 0.79 -8.29 -2.82
C VAL A 42 1.69 -7.40 -3.67
N PHE A 43 1.48 -6.09 -3.54
CA PHE A 43 2.30 -5.05 -4.15
C PHE A 43 2.56 -3.95 -3.14
N GLU A 44 3.81 -3.82 -2.73
CA GLU A 44 4.22 -2.89 -1.69
C GLU A 44 5.13 -1.79 -2.23
N ARG A 45 5.14 -0.65 -1.52
CA ARG A 45 6.04 0.47 -1.78
C ARG A 45 6.39 1.16 -0.47
N VAL A 46 7.68 1.26 -0.21
CA VAL A 46 8.25 2.09 0.86
C VAL A 46 8.63 3.45 0.27
N TYR A 47 8.26 4.53 0.97
CA TYR A 47 8.54 5.91 0.55
C TYR A 47 9.60 6.58 1.43
N ASP A 48 9.67 6.23 2.71
CA ASP A 48 10.64 6.78 3.68
C ASP A 48 10.96 5.73 4.76
N ASP A 49 12.15 5.13 4.68
CA ASP A 49 12.58 4.04 5.57
C ASP A 49 12.74 4.50 7.03
N LYS A 50 13.09 5.77 7.26
CA LYS A 50 13.29 6.31 8.62
C LYS A 50 11.95 6.48 9.33
N LEU A 51 10.97 7.06 8.63
CA LEU A 51 9.63 7.22 9.17
C LEU A 51 8.86 5.90 9.23
N LEU A 52 9.18 4.94 8.35
CA LEU A 52 8.63 3.59 8.39
C LEU A 52 8.88 2.92 9.74
N LYS A 53 10.13 2.95 10.24
CA LYS A 53 10.47 2.35 11.55
C LYS A 53 9.67 2.96 12.69
N LYS A 54 9.58 4.30 12.73
CA LYS A 54 8.77 5.00 13.74
C LYS A 54 7.29 4.61 13.67
N ALA A 55 6.74 4.49 12.45
CA ALA A 55 5.36 4.06 12.27
C ALA A 55 5.13 2.60 12.69
N GLN A 56 6.09 1.71 12.41
CA GLN A 56 6.03 0.31 12.87
C GLN A 56 6.11 0.20 14.40
N GLU A 57 6.87 1.06 15.07
CA GLU A 57 6.86 1.15 16.54
C GLU A 57 5.51 1.67 17.05
N THR A 58 5.00 2.74 16.43
CA THR A 58 3.73 3.40 16.79
C THR A 58 2.52 2.45 16.64
N VAL A 59 2.48 1.66 15.56
CA VAL A 59 1.41 0.66 15.38
C VAL A 59 1.51 -0.48 16.41
N ARG A 60 2.73 -0.90 16.80
CA ARG A 60 2.95 -1.94 17.82
C ARG A 60 2.59 -1.48 19.23
N ALA A 61 2.70 -0.19 19.50
CA ALA A 61 2.17 0.43 20.72
C ALA A 61 0.63 0.49 20.75
N GLY A 62 -0.03 0.22 19.62
CA GLY A 62 -1.49 0.31 19.50
C GLY A 62 -2.01 1.72 19.22
N GLU A 63 -1.13 2.67 18.91
CA GLU A 63 -1.48 4.07 18.65
C GLU A 63 -1.67 4.30 17.15
N TYR A 64 -2.91 4.37 16.66
CA TYR A 64 -3.18 4.69 15.27
C TYR A 64 -4.61 5.22 15.07
N LYS A 65 -4.80 6.00 14.01
CA LYS A 65 -6.13 6.23 13.43
C LYS A 65 -6.34 5.25 12.28
N LEU A 66 -7.52 4.63 12.23
CA LEU A 66 -7.96 3.82 11.09
C LEU A 66 -9.02 4.58 10.30
N THR A 67 -8.94 4.54 8.98
CA THR A 67 -10.01 5.01 8.09
C THR A 67 -10.19 4.01 6.97
N SER A 68 -11.43 3.70 6.66
CA SER A 68 -11.80 2.63 5.76
C SER A 68 -12.89 3.13 4.80
N ARG A 69 -12.91 2.58 3.58
CA ARG A 69 -13.97 2.86 2.60
C ARG A 69 -14.13 1.70 1.63
N ILE A 70 -15.31 1.64 1.04
CA ILE A 70 -15.63 0.74 -0.06
C ILE A 70 -15.47 1.47 -1.40
N LYS A 71 -14.94 0.75 -2.40
CA LYS A 71 -14.91 1.18 -3.79
C LYS A 71 -15.62 0.15 -4.66
N GLU A 72 -16.82 0.53 -5.06
CA GLU A 72 -17.70 -0.22 -5.94
C GLU A 72 -17.19 -0.29 -7.38
N ALA A 73 -17.70 -1.29 -8.11
CA ALA A 73 -17.51 -1.38 -9.55
C ALA A 73 -18.29 -0.24 -10.24
N LYS A 74 -17.76 0.25 -11.37
CA LYS A 74 -18.33 1.38 -12.12
C LYS A 74 -19.13 0.94 -13.35
N PHE A 75 -18.67 -0.11 -14.02
CA PHE A 75 -19.19 -0.62 -15.29
C PHE A 75 -19.96 -1.93 -15.15
N MET A 76 -19.96 -2.53 -13.96
CA MET A 76 -20.80 -3.68 -13.62
C MET A 76 -21.52 -3.41 -12.30
N GLN A 77 -22.62 -4.12 -12.08
CA GLN A 77 -23.30 -4.10 -10.80
C GLN A 77 -22.39 -4.72 -9.72
N THR A 78 -22.23 -3.99 -8.62
CA THR A 78 -21.55 -4.43 -7.40
C THR A 78 -22.22 -5.66 -6.81
N GLN A 79 -21.43 -6.69 -6.52
CA GLN A 79 -21.91 -7.93 -5.90
C GLN A 79 -21.24 -8.20 -4.54
N MET A 80 -19.99 -7.77 -4.38
CA MET A 80 -19.17 -8.10 -3.20
C MET A 80 -19.77 -7.58 -1.90
N PHE A 81 -20.27 -6.34 -1.89
CA PHE A 81 -20.73 -5.67 -0.67
C PHE A 81 -22.13 -6.10 -0.23
N GLN A 82 -22.70 -7.13 -0.86
CA GLN A 82 -23.81 -7.91 -0.30
C GLN A 82 -23.34 -8.92 0.76
N TYR A 83 -22.06 -9.28 0.73
CA TYR A 83 -21.44 -10.29 1.59
C TYR A 83 -20.32 -9.74 2.46
N VAL A 84 -19.71 -8.63 2.06
CA VAL A 84 -18.54 -8.04 2.72
C VAL A 84 -18.92 -6.69 3.30
N HIS A 85 -18.88 -6.58 4.63
CA HIS A 85 -19.15 -5.34 5.34
C HIS A 85 -17.85 -4.69 5.82
N ILE A 86 -17.74 -3.36 5.67
CA ILE A 86 -16.49 -2.64 5.98
C ILE A 86 -16.15 -2.71 7.46
N GLU A 87 -17.16 -2.77 8.33
CA GLU A 87 -17.02 -2.88 9.77
C GLU A 87 -16.40 -4.22 10.19
N GLU A 88 -16.76 -5.31 9.51
CA GLU A 88 -16.16 -6.63 9.74
C GLU A 88 -14.70 -6.64 9.32
N VAL A 89 -14.39 -6.03 8.17
CA VAL A 89 -13.00 -5.91 7.69
C VAL A 89 -12.19 -4.98 8.58
N ASP A 90 -12.77 -3.91 9.12
CA ASP A 90 -12.14 -3.06 10.12
C ASP A 90 -11.75 -3.86 11.36
N GLN A 91 -12.61 -4.78 11.80
CA GLN A 91 -12.29 -5.67 12.92
C GLN A 91 -11.15 -6.65 12.56
N LEU A 92 -11.12 -7.18 11.33
CA LEU A 92 -10.01 -8.00 10.86
C LEU A 92 -8.68 -7.23 10.86
N VAL A 93 -8.68 -5.97 10.43
CA VAL A 93 -7.50 -5.10 10.43
C VAL A 93 -7.02 -4.85 11.86
N LYS A 94 -7.92 -4.47 12.77
CA LYS A 94 -7.60 -4.25 14.19
C LYS A 94 -7.03 -5.52 14.82
N ASN A 95 -7.68 -6.67 14.62
CA ASN A 95 -7.22 -7.96 15.12
C ASN A 95 -5.82 -8.32 14.57
N ALA A 96 -5.56 -8.07 13.30
CA ALA A 96 -4.26 -8.33 12.69
C ALA A 96 -3.15 -7.44 13.28
N ILE A 97 -3.45 -6.17 13.57
CA ILE A 97 -2.54 -5.26 14.28
C ILE A 97 -2.34 -5.70 15.73
N ASP A 98 -3.40 -6.10 16.42
CA ASP A 98 -3.35 -6.51 17.82
C ASP A 98 -2.44 -7.73 18.02
N LYS A 99 -2.43 -8.67 17.07
CA LYS A 99 -1.48 -9.80 17.04
C LYS A 99 0.00 -9.37 16.97
N LYS A 100 0.29 -8.12 16.63
CA LYS A 100 1.64 -7.55 16.50
C LYS A 100 1.98 -6.59 17.63
N LYS A 101 1.06 -6.35 18.57
CA LYS A 101 1.31 -5.46 19.71
C LYS A 101 2.49 -5.93 20.54
N GLN A 102 3.28 -4.98 20.99
CA GLN A 102 4.36 -5.17 21.95
C GLN A 102 4.12 -4.17 23.07
N ALA A 103 4.15 -4.64 24.32
CA ALA A 103 3.93 -3.78 25.48
C ALA A 103 5.05 -2.74 25.61
N ASP A 104 4.73 -1.63 26.30
CA ASP A 104 5.69 -0.68 26.87
C ASP A 104 6.42 0.29 25.92
N ALA A 105 5.94 0.50 24.70
CA ALA A 105 6.47 1.55 23.82
C ALA A 105 5.67 2.86 23.98
N LYS A 106 6.31 3.92 24.49
CA LYS A 106 5.81 5.30 24.30
C LYS A 106 6.18 5.77 22.91
N THR A 107 5.19 6.19 22.13
CA THR A 107 5.43 6.68 20.78
C THR A 107 5.02 8.14 20.62
N GLU A 108 5.80 8.87 19.82
CA GLU A 108 5.52 10.25 19.48
C GLU A 108 5.17 10.33 18.00
N GLY A 109 3.94 10.68 17.68
CA GLY A 109 3.54 10.92 16.29
C GLY A 109 2.11 10.48 16.00
N LYS A 110 1.62 10.88 14.82
CA LYS A 110 0.27 10.54 14.35
C LYS A 110 0.38 9.55 13.21
N LEU A 111 0.19 8.27 13.53
CA LEU A 111 0.04 7.21 12.54
C LEU A 111 -1.41 7.15 12.06
N HIS A 112 -1.59 7.19 10.74
CA HIS A 112 -2.89 6.99 10.11
C HIS A 112 -2.77 5.88 9.07
N ILE A 113 -3.58 4.85 9.29
CA ILE A 113 -3.79 3.74 8.38
C ILE A 113 -5.08 4.04 7.61
N ASP A 114 -4.95 4.44 6.36
CA ASP A 114 -6.07 4.58 5.44
C ASP A 114 -6.14 3.34 4.55
N TYR A 115 -7.30 2.71 4.44
CA TYR A 115 -7.47 1.62 3.50
C TYR A 115 -8.82 1.62 2.79
N TYR A 116 -8.87 0.90 1.68
CA TYR A 116 -10.13 0.65 0.99
C TYR A 116 -10.21 -0.77 0.43
N ILE A 117 -11.43 -1.29 0.37
CA ILE A 117 -11.78 -2.53 -0.34
C ILE A 117 -12.26 -2.13 -1.72
N TYR A 118 -11.71 -2.76 -2.76
CA TYR A 118 -12.09 -2.51 -4.14
C TYR A 118 -12.64 -3.79 -4.77
N GLU A 119 -13.85 -3.71 -5.32
CA GLU A 119 -14.39 -4.79 -6.16
C GLU A 119 -13.82 -4.70 -7.57
N ASN A 120 -13.26 -5.81 -8.06
CA ASN A 120 -12.67 -5.87 -9.38
C ASN A 120 -13.74 -5.75 -10.46
N ASP A 121 -13.91 -4.54 -10.99
CA ASP A 121 -14.81 -4.28 -12.12
C ASP A 121 -14.36 -5.04 -13.38
N LYS A 122 -14.94 -6.21 -13.66
CA LYS A 122 -14.55 -7.06 -14.80
C LYS A 122 -15.10 -6.54 -16.13
N ALA A 123 -16.05 -5.61 -16.10
CA ALA A 123 -16.66 -4.98 -17.26
C ALA A 123 -15.92 -3.72 -17.72
N ASP A 124 -14.97 -3.22 -16.91
CA ASP A 124 -14.11 -2.09 -17.27
C ASP A 124 -13.47 -2.27 -18.67
N PRO A 125 -13.74 -1.36 -19.63
CA PRO A 125 -13.18 -1.40 -20.98
C PRO A 125 -11.64 -1.37 -21.03
N GLY A 126 -11.00 -0.83 -19.99
CA GLY A 126 -9.54 -0.85 -19.82
C GLY A 126 -8.97 -2.24 -19.57
N LYS A 127 -9.78 -3.21 -19.11
CA LYS A 127 -9.34 -4.58 -18.76
C LYS A 127 -9.47 -5.52 -19.95
N LYS A 128 -8.40 -5.57 -20.74
CA LYS A 128 -8.33 -6.35 -21.98
C LYS A 128 -7.94 -7.82 -21.78
N THR A 129 -7.36 -8.19 -20.64
CA THR A 129 -6.77 -9.53 -20.45
C THR A 129 -7.54 -10.37 -19.43
N LYS A 130 -7.50 -11.70 -19.61
CA LYS A 130 -8.04 -12.65 -18.59
C LYS A 130 -7.41 -12.44 -17.22
N LYS A 131 -6.09 -12.16 -17.18
CA LYS A 131 -5.36 -11.88 -15.94
C LYS A 131 -5.91 -10.66 -15.19
N SER A 132 -6.23 -9.57 -15.91
CA SER A 132 -6.82 -8.37 -15.28
C SER A 132 -8.23 -8.59 -14.70
N LYS A 133 -8.91 -9.68 -15.08
CA LYS A 133 -10.26 -10.04 -14.61
C LYS A 133 -10.25 -11.19 -13.58
N LEU A 134 -9.06 -11.66 -13.19
CA LEU A 134 -8.89 -12.87 -12.39
C LEU A 134 -9.38 -12.71 -10.95
N TYR A 135 -8.94 -11.63 -10.29
CA TYR A 135 -9.22 -11.38 -8.87
C TYR A 135 -10.66 -10.92 -8.65
N ALA A 136 -11.20 -11.19 -7.46
CA ALA A 136 -12.49 -10.62 -7.04
C ALA A 136 -12.33 -9.15 -6.64
N GLY A 137 -11.19 -8.80 -6.07
CA GLY A 137 -10.92 -7.45 -5.60
C GLY A 137 -9.54 -7.33 -4.96
N PHE A 138 -9.32 -6.21 -4.31
CA PHE A 138 -8.12 -6.01 -3.49
C PHE A 138 -8.37 -5.07 -2.32
N LEU A 139 -7.56 -5.22 -1.28
CA LEU A 139 -7.40 -4.24 -0.22
C LEU A 139 -6.21 -3.35 -0.57
N ARG A 140 -6.37 -2.04 -0.42
CA ARG A 140 -5.25 -1.11 -0.58
C ARG A 140 -5.08 -0.29 0.69
N PHE A 141 -3.93 -0.45 1.32
CA PHE A 141 -3.50 0.31 2.48
C PHE A 141 -2.55 1.42 2.05
N ILE A 142 -2.75 2.60 2.62
CA ILE A 142 -1.92 3.79 2.51
C ILE A 142 -1.64 4.23 3.94
N ILE A 143 -0.37 4.18 4.33
CA ILE A 143 0.04 4.50 5.68
C ILE A 143 0.77 5.82 5.66
N THR A 144 0.28 6.73 6.51
CA THR A 144 0.87 8.04 6.68
C THR A 144 1.34 8.24 8.11
N TYR A 145 2.47 8.92 8.25
CA TYR A 145 3.03 9.27 9.54
C TYR A 145 3.28 10.78 9.58
N ASN A 146 2.64 11.46 10.53
CA ASN A 146 2.61 12.93 10.60
C ASN A 146 2.22 13.58 9.24
N GLY A 147 1.24 12.98 8.56
CA GLY A 147 0.71 13.45 7.27
C GLY A 147 1.57 13.14 6.04
N LYS A 148 2.70 12.44 6.19
CA LYS A 148 3.53 12.02 5.05
C LYS A 148 3.25 10.57 4.68
N ASN A 149 3.09 10.27 3.39
CA ASN A 149 3.02 8.89 2.89
C ASN A 149 4.35 8.17 3.14
N ILE A 150 4.32 7.06 3.87
CA ILE A 150 5.53 6.30 4.23
C ILE A 150 5.52 4.89 3.67
N TYR A 151 4.32 4.31 3.51
CA TYR A 151 4.16 2.95 3.06
C TYR A 151 2.82 2.77 2.35
N SER A 152 2.77 1.90 1.35
CA SER A 152 1.51 1.43 0.79
C SER A 152 1.62 -0.02 0.39
N VAL A 153 0.56 -0.79 0.63
CA VAL A 153 0.47 -2.19 0.20
C VAL A 153 -0.90 -2.45 -0.40
N GLN A 154 -0.92 -3.15 -1.53
CA GLN A 154 -2.11 -3.76 -2.09
C GLN A 154 -2.05 -5.26 -1.82
N ALA A 155 -3.16 -5.85 -1.41
CA ALA A 155 -3.32 -7.30 -1.25
C ALA A 155 -4.57 -7.75 -2.01
N ASP A 156 -4.38 -8.54 -3.06
CA ASP A 156 -5.46 -9.05 -3.90
C ASP A 156 -6.10 -10.28 -3.28
N PHE A 157 -7.41 -10.44 -3.49
CA PHE A 157 -8.20 -11.59 -3.06
C PHE A 157 -9.10 -12.12 -4.18
N MET A 158 -9.49 -13.39 -4.08
CA MET A 158 -10.10 -14.18 -5.16
C MET A 158 -11.57 -14.47 -4.93
N ASP A 159 -12.04 -14.53 -3.69
CA ASP A 159 -13.43 -14.89 -3.37
C ASP A 159 -14.32 -13.64 -3.34
N LEU A 160 -15.39 -13.64 -4.14
CA LEU A 160 -16.33 -12.51 -4.23
C LEU A 160 -17.16 -12.32 -2.95
N GLN A 161 -17.35 -13.39 -2.16
CA GLN A 161 -17.98 -13.34 -0.85
C GLN A 161 -16.98 -12.95 0.25
N GLY A 162 -15.72 -12.68 -0.11
CA GLY A 162 -14.71 -12.19 0.82
C GLY A 162 -14.10 -13.22 1.76
N LYS A 163 -14.29 -14.53 1.51
CA LYS A 163 -13.79 -15.61 2.39
C LYS A 163 -12.27 -15.59 2.61
N ASP A 164 -11.51 -15.03 1.66
CA ASP A 164 -10.06 -14.89 1.73
C ASP A 164 -9.57 -13.46 2.05
N ILE A 165 -10.48 -12.55 2.42
CA ILE A 165 -10.13 -11.18 2.86
C ILE A 165 -9.30 -11.21 4.13
N GLN A 166 -9.65 -12.03 5.12
CA GLN A 166 -8.88 -12.12 6.38
C GLN A 166 -7.40 -12.41 6.10
N LYS A 167 -7.12 -13.39 5.25
CA LYS A 167 -5.75 -13.75 4.86
C LYS A 167 -5.03 -12.59 4.16
N SER A 168 -5.74 -11.84 3.33
CA SER A 168 -5.20 -10.68 2.61
C SER A 168 -4.89 -9.51 3.56
N VAL A 169 -5.77 -9.26 4.54
CA VAL A 169 -5.53 -8.31 5.63
C VAL A 169 -4.30 -8.71 6.45
N GLU A 170 -4.25 -9.96 6.91
CA GLU A 170 -3.13 -10.45 7.72
C GLU A 170 -1.80 -10.33 6.97
N CYS A 171 -1.78 -10.65 5.68
CA CYS A 171 -0.59 -10.50 4.85
C CYS A 171 -0.20 -9.03 4.62
N ALA A 172 -1.16 -8.13 4.40
CA ALA A 172 -0.90 -6.70 4.23
C ALA A 172 -0.33 -6.07 5.51
N ILE A 173 -0.87 -6.42 6.68
CA ILE A 173 -0.37 -5.94 7.97
C ILE A 173 1.01 -6.52 8.26
N GLU A 174 1.24 -7.81 8.02
CA GLU A 174 2.57 -8.43 8.19
C GLU A 174 3.61 -7.77 7.29
N SER A 175 3.25 -7.54 6.03
CA SER A 175 4.08 -6.83 5.04
C SER A 175 4.44 -5.43 5.55
N PHE A 176 3.50 -4.67 6.10
CA PHE A 176 3.80 -3.37 6.71
C PHE A 176 4.76 -3.48 7.91
N VAL A 177 4.48 -4.35 8.89
CA VAL A 177 5.26 -4.39 10.14
C VAL A 177 6.66 -4.97 9.98
N THR A 178 6.93 -5.68 8.89
CA THR A 178 8.23 -6.30 8.61
C THR A 178 9.00 -5.65 7.46
N ALA A 179 8.40 -4.71 6.73
CA ALA A 179 9.07 -3.97 5.66
C ALA A 179 10.33 -3.26 6.16
N SER A 180 11.38 -3.26 5.34
CA SER A 180 12.70 -2.69 5.63
C SER A 180 13.32 -1.97 4.45
#